data_AF-A0A7X7IMH3-F1
#
_entry.id   AF-A0A7X7IMH3-F1
#
_cell.length_a   1.000
_cell.length_b   1.000
_cell.length_c   1.000
_cell.angle_alpha   90.00
_cell.angle_beta   90.00
_cell.angle_gamma   90.00
#
_symmetry.space_group_name_H-M   'P 1'
#
loop_
_entity.id
_entity.type
_entity.pdbx_description
1 polymer ?
#
loop_
_entity_poly.entity_id
_entity_poly.type
_entity_poly.pdbx_seq_one_letter_code
_entity_poly.pdbx_strand_id
1 'polypeptide(L)'
;HPDLIIANCPGCTYFLDRWQYVISEMEAKTYGSDGYGIPVLTYEELAGLLLGYDPWDIGLQTHQVAVEPLLDKLGIEYDPDAKYSGVNGMKLNVPEQPAFLKTC
;
A
#
# COMPACT_ATOMS: atom_id res chain seq x y z
N HIS A 1 -8.52 0.99 15.13
CA HIS A 1 -8.60 1.24 13.68
C HIS A 1 -8.53 -0.11 12.98
N PRO A 2 -9.26 -0.33 11.88
CA PRO A 2 -9.12 -1.56 11.10
C PRO A 2 -7.72 -1.62 10.46
N ASP A 3 -7.18 -2.82 10.32
CA ASP A 3 -5.84 -3.04 9.74
C ASP A 3 -5.84 -3.12 8.22
N LEU A 4 -6.99 -3.44 7.62
CA LEU A 4 -7.16 -3.67 6.20
C LEU A 4 -8.62 -3.43 5.82
N ILE A 5 -8.85 -2.85 4.65
CA ILE A 5 -10.13 -2.85 3.96
C ILE A 5 -10.01 -3.79 2.76
N ILE A 6 -10.93 -4.74 2.63
CA ILE A 6 -11.01 -5.64 1.47
C ILE A 6 -12.14 -5.18 0.57
N ALA A 7 -11.85 -4.96 -0.71
CA ALA A 7 -12.83 -4.60 -1.72
C ALA A 7 -12.80 -5.58 -2.89
N ASN A 8 -13.98 -6.01 -3.34
CA ASN A 8 -14.16 -6.92 -4.48
C ASN A 8 -14.48 -6.17 -5.79
N CYS A 9 -14.24 -4.86 -5.81
CA CYS A 9 -14.46 -3.99 -6.95
C CYS A 9 -13.20 -3.14 -7.14
N PRO A 10 -12.49 -3.25 -8.27
CA PRO A 10 -11.26 -2.48 -8.50
C PRO A 10 -11.46 -0.97 -8.34
N GLY A 11 -12.64 -0.45 -8.73
CA GLY A 11 -12.99 0.96 -8.54
C GLY A 11 -13.12 1.35 -7.07
N CYS A 12 -13.58 0.44 -6.20
CA CYS A 12 -13.66 0.68 -4.76
C CYS A 12 -12.27 0.66 -4.12
N THR A 13 -11.41 -0.30 -4.48
CA THR A 13 -10.02 -0.36 -4.00
C THR A 13 -9.29 0.93 -4.34
N TYR A 14 -9.31 1.29 -5.63
CA TYR A 14 -8.66 2.52 -6.12
C TYR A 14 -9.22 3.78 -5.45
N PHE A 15 -10.55 3.87 -5.29
CA PHE A 15 -11.17 5.03 -4.66
C PHE A 15 -10.72 5.15 -3.20
N LEU A 16 -10.86 4.09 -2.41
CA LEU A 16 -10.55 4.13 -0.99
C LEU A 16 -9.05 4.28 -0.72
N ASP A 17 -8.18 3.76 -1.58
CA ASP A 17 -6.74 3.98 -1.51
C ASP A 17 -6.39 5.45 -1.83
N ARG A 18 -6.74 5.94 -3.02
CA ARG A 18 -6.37 7.28 -3.48
C ARG A 18 -6.99 8.40 -2.63
N TRP A 19 -8.24 8.25 -2.19
CA TRP A 19 -8.88 9.33 -1.42
C TRP A 19 -8.29 9.51 -0.03
N GLN A 20 -7.60 8.52 0.52
CA GLN A 20 -6.87 8.71 1.77
C GLN A 20 -5.71 9.70 1.59
N TYR A 21 -4.98 9.61 0.47
CA TYR A 21 -4.00 10.63 0.09
C TYR A 21 -4.67 12.01 -0.07
N VAL A 22 -5.74 12.12 -0.84
CA VAL A 22 -6.40 13.41 -1.10
C VAL A 22 -6.90 14.06 0.19
N ILE A 23 -7.55 13.31 1.07
CA ILE A 23 -8.04 13.82 2.36
C ILE A 23 -6.87 14.23 3.25
N SER A 24 -5.76 13.47 3.25
CA SER A 24 -4.58 13.85 4.02
C SER A 24 -4.00 15.18 3.57
N GLU A 25 -3.93 15.43 2.25
CA GLU A 25 -3.36 16.67 1.71
C GLU A 25 -4.30 17.88 1.86
N MET A 26 -5.61 17.66 1.77
CA MET A 26 -6.59 18.74 1.87
C MET A 26 -6.96 19.10 3.32
N GLU A 27 -7.00 18.11 4.22
CA GLU A 27 -7.54 18.27 5.57
C GLU A 27 -6.53 17.91 6.68
N ALA A 28 -5.28 17.55 6.33
CA ALA A 28 -4.26 17.06 7.28
C ALA A 28 -4.77 15.89 8.14
N LYS A 29 -5.60 15.01 7.55
CA LYS A 29 -6.28 13.92 8.25
C LYS A 29 -5.95 12.55 7.67
N THR A 30 -5.56 11.63 8.53
CA THR A 30 -5.28 10.22 8.20
C THR A 30 -6.23 9.30 8.99
N TYR A 31 -6.47 8.08 8.49
CA TYR A 31 -7.47 7.17 9.07
C TYR A 31 -6.87 5.89 9.69
N GLY A 32 -5.61 5.57 9.37
CA GLY A 32 -4.83 4.51 10.00
C GLY A 32 -4.16 4.95 11.29
N SER A 33 -3.40 4.06 11.91
CA SER A 33 -2.59 4.35 13.09
C SER A 33 -1.36 5.21 12.75
N ASP A 34 -0.90 6.03 13.68
CA ASP A 34 0.39 6.73 13.63
C ASP A 34 0.66 7.54 12.34
N GLY A 35 -0.38 8.15 11.77
CA GLY A 35 -0.27 8.95 10.55
C GLY A 35 -0.32 8.14 9.24
N TYR A 36 -0.50 6.82 9.31
CA TYR A 36 -0.70 5.99 8.13
C TYR A 36 -2.15 6.04 7.62
N GLY A 37 -2.33 5.61 6.36
CA GLY A 37 -3.62 5.21 5.84
C GLY A 37 -3.99 3.79 6.30
N ILE A 38 -5.22 3.38 6.04
CA ILE A 38 -5.68 2.01 6.14
C ILE A 38 -5.43 1.35 4.78
N PRO A 39 -4.59 0.31 4.69
CA PRO A 39 -4.38 -0.44 3.45
C PRO A 39 -5.70 -0.93 2.86
N VAL A 40 -5.84 -0.86 1.54
CA VAL A 40 -7.04 -1.31 0.83
C VAL A 40 -6.61 -2.32 -0.23
N LEU A 41 -6.97 -3.58 -0.06
CA LEU A 41 -6.60 -4.64 -1.00
C LEU A 41 -7.83 -5.21 -1.68
N THR A 42 -7.62 -5.68 -2.91
CA THR A 42 -8.52 -6.62 -3.56
C THR A 42 -8.44 -8.00 -2.89
N TYR A 43 -9.45 -8.83 -3.12
CA TYR A 43 -9.43 -10.21 -2.62
C TYR A 43 -8.28 -11.01 -3.25
N GLU A 44 -7.98 -10.73 -4.50
CA GLU A 44 -6.94 -11.35 -5.31
C GLU A 44 -5.54 -11.00 -4.81
N GLU A 45 -5.28 -9.74 -4.48
CA GLU A 45 -4.01 -9.29 -3.86
C GLU A 45 -3.80 -9.98 -2.51
N LEU A 46 -4.83 -10.01 -1.66
CA LEU A 46 -4.75 -10.71 -0.38
C LEU A 46 -4.52 -12.21 -0.56
N ALA A 47 -5.18 -12.84 -1.52
CA ALA A 47 -4.96 -14.25 -1.83
C ALA A 47 -3.52 -14.50 -2.33
N GLY A 48 -2.97 -13.61 -3.15
CA GLY A 48 -1.58 -13.66 -3.61
C GLY A 48 -0.60 -13.63 -2.44
N LEU A 49 -0.77 -12.68 -1.52
CA LEU A 49 0.01 -12.59 -0.29
C LEU A 49 -0.03 -13.89 0.54
N LEU A 50 -1.24 -14.45 0.74
CA LEU A 50 -1.42 -15.69 1.51
C LEU A 50 -0.83 -16.93 0.82
N LEU A 51 -0.73 -16.91 -0.52
CA LEU A 51 -0.08 -17.97 -1.30
C LEU A 51 1.46 -17.82 -1.35
N GLY A 52 2.01 -16.77 -0.71
CA GLY A 52 3.46 -16.54 -0.65
C GLY A 52 4.03 -15.84 -1.88
N TYR A 53 3.20 -15.09 -2.64
CA TYR A 53 3.72 -14.22 -3.68
C TYR A 53 4.45 -13.03 -3.07
N ASP A 54 5.52 -12.60 -3.74
CA ASP A 54 6.19 -11.36 -3.38
C ASP A 54 5.23 -10.17 -3.58
N PRO A 55 5.09 -9.26 -2.61
CA PRO A 55 4.18 -8.11 -2.70
C PRO A 55 4.49 -7.19 -3.89
N TRP A 56 5.75 -7.13 -4.33
CA TRP A 56 6.20 -6.27 -5.43
C TRP A 56 5.94 -6.89 -6.79
N ASP A 57 5.90 -8.23 -6.88
CA ASP A 57 5.51 -8.95 -8.08
C ASP A 57 4.01 -8.81 -8.39
N ILE A 58 3.18 -8.67 -7.35
CA ILE A 58 1.73 -8.46 -7.50
C ILE A 58 1.32 -6.97 -7.53
N GLY A 59 2.29 -6.06 -7.50
CA GLY A 59 2.06 -4.64 -7.77
C GLY A 59 1.64 -3.80 -6.56
N LEU A 60 1.82 -4.26 -5.32
CA LEU A 60 1.39 -3.50 -4.13
C LEU A 60 2.11 -2.15 -3.96
N GLN A 61 3.30 -1.98 -4.54
CA GLN A 61 4.04 -0.71 -4.59
C GLN A 61 3.29 0.42 -5.33
N THR A 62 2.23 0.09 -6.06
CA THR A 62 1.41 1.06 -6.81
C THR A 62 0.28 1.67 -5.99
N HIS A 63 -0.01 1.12 -4.80
CA HIS A 63 -0.97 1.68 -3.86
C HIS A 63 -0.44 3.01 -3.30
N GLN A 64 -1.33 3.98 -3.12
CA GLN A 64 -1.00 5.28 -2.53
C GLN A 64 -0.83 5.17 -1.01
N VAL A 65 -1.56 4.26 -0.37
CA VAL A 65 -1.38 3.94 1.03
C VAL A 65 -0.31 2.87 1.19
N ALA A 66 0.63 3.10 2.10
CA ALA A 66 1.67 2.13 2.43
C ALA A 66 1.06 0.81 2.93
N VAL A 67 1.47 -0.30 2.31
CA VAL A 67 1.00 -1.66 2.63
C VAL A 67 1.92 -2.36 3.63
N GLU A 68 3.15 -1.87 3.78
CA GLU A 68 4.20 -2.43 4.63
C GLU A 68 3.76 -2.62 6.09
N PRO A 69 3.03 -1.69 6.74
CA PRO A 69 2.56 -1.92 8.11
C PRO A 69 1.65 -3.14 8.24
N LEU A 70 0.90 -3.48 7.18
CA LEU A 70 0.09 -4.69 7.14
C LEU A 70 0.94 -5.94 6.90
N LEU A 71 1.94 -5.86 6.01
CA LEU A 71 2.87 -6.96 5.75
C LEU A 71 3.63 -7.34 7.03
N ASP A 72 4.16 -6.34 7.75
CA ASP A 72 4.85 -6.52 9.03
C ASP A 72 3.92 -7.17 10.07
N LYS A 73 2.65 -6.75 10.11
CA LYS A 73 1.65 -7.30 11.04
C LYS A 73 1.27 -8.75 10.71
N LEU A 74 1.22 -9.11 9.44
CA LEU A 74 0.94 -10.46 8.98
C LEU A 74 2.17 -11.38 9.03
N GLY A 75 3.37 -10.83 9.26
CA GLY A 75 4.62 -11.57 9.24
C GLY A 75 5.02 -12.03 7.83
N ILE A 76 4.64 -11.27 6.81
CA ILE A 76 5.02 -11.53 5.42
C ILE A 76 6.40 -10.92 5.21
N GLU A 77 7.37 -11.74 4.79
CA GLU A 77 8.71 -11.27 4.45
C GLU A 77 8.71 -10.59 3.08
N TYR A 78 9.37 -9.45 2.98
CA TYR A 78 9.58 -8.70 1.74
C TYR A 78 10.90 -7.92 1.82
N ASP A 79 11.50 -7.61 0.66
CA ASP A 79 12.68 -6.76 0.57
C ASP A 79 12.26 -5.29 0.34
N PRO A 80 12.46 -4.36 1.30
CA PRO A 80 12.12 -2.95 1.12
C PRO A 80 12.88 -2.29 -0.03
N ASP A 81 14.12 -2.72 -0.31
CA ASP A 81 14.95 -2.16 -1.38
C ASP A 81 14.45 -2.60 -2.78
N ALA A 82 13.65 -3.66 -2.83
CA ALA A 82 13.05 -4.18 -4.06
C ALA A 82 11.76 -3.43 -4.48
N LYS A 83 11.15 -2.64 -3.59
CA LYS A 83 9.84 -1.98 -3.81
C LYS A 83 9.74 -1.21 -5.13
N TYR A 84 10.81 -0.51 -5.51
CA TYR A 84 10.89 0.25 -6.77
C TYR A 84 11.95 -0.30 -7.73
N SER A 85 12.23 -1.60 -7.64
CA SER A 85 13.10 -2.28 -8.59
C SER A 85 12.32 -2.69 -9.84
N GLY A 86 12.79 -2.24 -11.00
CA GLY A 86 12.32 -2.67 -12.29
C GLY A 86 12.99 -3.96 -12.78
N VAL A 87 12.62 -4.38 -13.98
CA VAL A 87 13.17 -5.58 -14.61
C VAL A 87 14.70 -5.54 -14.67
N ASN A 88 15.35 -6.65 -14.34
CA ASN A 88 16.82 -6.80 -14.29
C ASN A 88 17.54 -5.91 -13.25
N GLY A 89 16.87 -5.55 -12.15
CA GLY A 89 17.48 -4.78 -11.06
C GLY A 89 17.65 -3.29 -11.38
N MET A 90 16.94 -2.78 -12.39
CA MET A 90 16.98 -1.37 -12.76
C MET A 90 16.15 -0.56 -11.75
N LYS A 91 16.78 0.29 -10.93
CA LYS A 91 16.04 1.12 -9.96
C LYS A 91 15.15 2.13 -10.69
N LEU A 92 13.85 2.10 -10.40
CA LEU A 92 12.88 3.09 -10.86
C LEU A 92 12.96 4.35 -10.00
N ASN A 93 12.33 5.42 -10.50
CA ASN A 93 12.16 6.64 -9.72
C ASN A 93 11.20 6.37 -8.55
N VAL A 94 11.55 6.87 -7.38
CA VAL A 94 10.67 6.86 -6.21
C VAL A 94 9.62 7.97 -6.39
N PRO A 95 8.32 7.70 -6.14
CA PRO A 95 7.28 8.72 -6.18
C PRO A 95 7.54 9.88 -5.21
N GLU A 96 6.97 11.05 -5.52
CA GLU A 96 6.93 12.16 -4.58
C GLU A 96 6.12 11.77 -3.34
N GLN A 97 6.61 12.14 -2.16
CA GLN A 97 5.99 11.75 -0.90
C GLN A 97 4.91 12.76 -0.48
N PRO A 98 3.75 12.30 0.00
CA PRO A 98 2.74 13.17 0.62
C PRO A 98 3.29 13.96 1.81
N ALA A 99 2.69 15.11 2.09
CA ALA A 99 3.05 15.95 3.22
C ALA A 99 2.50 15.41 4.56
N PHE A 100 1.31 14.78 4.53
CA PHE A 100 0.59 14.38 5.76
C PHE A 100 0.33 12.88 5.88
N LEU A 101 0.22 12.15 4.77
CA LEU A 101 0.10 10.70 4.80
C LEU A 101 1.49 10.08 4.98
N LYS A 102 1.66 9.21 5.98
CA LYS A 102 2.94 8.53 6.15
C LYS A 102 3.11 7.43 5.11
N THR A 103 4.25 7.46 4.43
CA THR A 103 4.73 6.45 3.48
C THR A 103 6.06 5.89 4.02
N CYS A 104 6.32 4.62 3.78
CA CYS A 104 7.52 3.92 4.27
C CYS A 104 8.73 4.17 3.36
#